data_AF-A0A7C3YRW6-F1
#
_entry.id   AF-A0A7C3YRW6-F1
#
_cell.length_a   1.000
_cell.length_b   1.000
_cell.length_c   1.000
_cell.angle_alpha   90.00
_cell.angle_beta   90.00
_cell.angle_gamma   90.00
#
_symmetry.space_group_name_H-M   'P 1'
#
loop_
_entity.id
_entity.type
_entity.pdbx_description
1 polymer ?
#
loop_
_entity_poly.entity_id
_entity_poly.type
_entity_poly.pdbx_seq_one_letter_code
_entity_poly.pdbx_strand_id
1 'polypeptide(L)'
;MRRYLLVLILPTILLAIYDTKWMNVNRLVCAINNWGMFAHNEGNPGAYWPKPLRNFYIFGAGLWIGCIQNNDTLLTCGYEANSAASEMVPTLCQYWRGGYTDSLDRIYVYPGDWPPPRSRFPMAPTSPLSERDFFACFGDSDPTFHFPNDTRPIGIDVALTVYAFNDSIARDFIFLKYELFNFNSYPINHIYFGIQLDGDVGDYSDDMAGFIRNKLFLIGPDTIRVKNTGFIYDYDGREPPSEFWESGTPGAIAVRFLASSVQEEISAFHLWTIEDDPINDPSRYQMMASNTFDSIDELPADKRFLIASGPFDLLPESSARFYYALIASPFSPSDTTELAMTAYWAERVFRERLGIEEVKSRKEGYGLSLYPNPFRSILTINSSSHSEIRVEIYNASGQMVKSIKGLPPIYWNARDENGKILPKGLYFLRIESPKGRITKKILFLP
;
A
#
# COMPACT_ATOMS: atom_id res chain seq x y z
N MET A 1 -34.74 -58.01 3.95
CA MET A 1 -33.52 -57.20 3.82
C MET A 1 -33.88 -55.73 4.01
N ARG A 2 -33.59 -55.15 5.17
CA ARG A 2 -33.74 -53.69 5.42
C ARG A 2 -32.56 -52.98 4.77
N ARG A 3 -32.82 -52.09 3.80
CA ARG A 3 -31.81 -51.17 3.27
C ARG A 3 -31.68 -50.01 4.24
N TYR A 4 -30.51 -49.86 4.86
CA TYR A 4 -30.15 -48.66 5.60
C TYR A 4 -29.81 -47.56 4.59
N LEU A 5 -30.52 -46.44 4.66
CA LEU A 5 -30.14 -45.21 3.96
C LEU A 5 -29.01 -44.57 4.77
N LEU A 6 -27.77 -44.71 4.31
CA LEU A 6 -26.63 -43.97 4.84
C LEU A 6 -26.77 -42.52 4.37
N VAL A 7 -27.31 -41.66 5.22
CA VAL A 7 -27.24 -40.21 5.02
C VAL A 7 -25.83 -39.78 5.37
N LEU A 8 -24.98 -39.67 4.35
CA LEU A 8 -23.71 -38.95 4.44
C LEU A 8 -24.06 -37.47 4.63
N ILE A 9 -23.97 -37.01 5.88
CA ILE A 9 -23.89 -35.57 6.17
C ILE A 9 -22.51 -35.14 5.66
N LEU A 10 -22.45 -34.64 4.43
CA LEU A 10 -21.32 -33.85 3.98
C LEU A 10 -21.17 -32.69 4.98
N PRO A 11 -20.04 -32.55 5.69
CA PRO A 11 -19.81 -31.33 6.44
C PRO A 11 -19.92 -30.20 5.43
N THR A 12 -20.75 -29.20 5.74
CA THR A 12 -20.77 -27.94 5.01
C THR A 12 -19.34 -27.47 4.90
N ILE A 13 -18.75 -27.59 3.70
CA ILE A 13 -17.49 -26.98 3.36
C ILE A 13 -17.79 -25.48 3.43
N LEU A 14 -17.48 -24.89 4.58
CA LEU A 14 -17.50 -23.45 4.74
C LEU A 14 -16.37 -22.93 3.85
N LEU A 15 -16.74 -22.42 2.69
CA LEU A 15 -15.82 -21.78 1.76
C LEU A 15 -15.24 -20.54 2.45
N ALA A 16 -13.93 -20.37 2.31
CA ALA A 16 -13.25 -19.15 2.75
C ALA A 16 -13.82 -17.91 2.05
N ILE A 17 -13.82 -16.78 2.73
CA ILE A 17 -14.38 -15.51 2.24
C ILE A 17 -13.27 -14.73 1.53
N TYR A 18 -12.88 -15.25 0.37
CA TYR A 18 -12.13 -14.52 -0.62
C TYR A 18 -13.12 -13.63 -1.38
N ASP A 19 -13.16 -12.35 -1.02
CA ASP A 19 -14.09 -11.37 -1.57
C ASP A 19 -13.41 -10.45 -2.60
N THR A 20 -14.03 -10.33 -3.76
CA THR A 20 -13.63 -9.39 -4.83
C THR A 20 -14.75 -8.39 -5.08
N LYS A 21 -14.40 -7.11 -5.21
CA LYS A 21 -15.33 -6.02 -5.54
C LYS A 21 -14.77 -5.18 -6.67
N TRP A 22 -15.65 -4.75 -7.57
CA TRP A 22 -15.28 -3.92 -8.71
C TRP A 22 -15.46 -2.44 -8.38
N MET A 23 -14.35 -1.71 -8.32
CA MET A 23 -14.36 -0.26 -8.29
C MET A 23 -14.84 0.23 -9.66
N ASN A 24 -16.03 0.83 -9.73
CA ASN A 24 -16.68 1.12 -11.02
C ASN A 24 -17.42 2.46 -11.06
N VAL A 25 -17.08 3.38 -10.15
CA VAL A 25 -17.73 4.69 -10.03
C VAL A 25 -17.24 5.69 -11.08
N ASN A 26 -16.01 5.53 -11.56
CA ASN A 26 -15.40 6.40 -12.56
C ASN A 26 -15.07 5.62 -13.86
N ARG A 27 -14.24 6.18 -14.75
CA ARG A 27 -13.93 5.57 -16.05
C ARG A 27 -12.92 4.43 -15.95
N LEU A 28 -12.11 4.40 -14.89
CA LEU A 28 -11.19 3.30 -14.61
C LEU A 28 -11.91 2.27 -13.74
N VAL A 29 -12.25 1.14 -14.35
CA VAL A 29 -12.86 0.04 -13.62
C VAL A 29 -11.78 -0.93 -13.19
N CYS A 30 -11.76 -1.32 -11.92
CA CYS A 30 -10.71 -2.17 -11.36
C CYS A 30 -11.27 -3.13 -10.30
N ALA A 31 -10.97 -4.42 -10.44
CA ALA A 31 -11.22 -5.43 -9.42
C ALA A 31 -10.26 -5.25 -8.25
N ILE A 32 -10.78 -5.19 -7.02
CA ILE A 32 -10.02 -5.13 -5.77
C ILE A 32 -10.39 -6.36 -4.96
N ASN A 33 -9.40 -7.03 -4.38
CA ASN A 33 -9.64 -8.20 -3.54
C ASN A 33 -9.27 -7.94 -2.06
N ASN A 34 -9.63 -8.87 -1.18
CA ASN A 34 -9.22 -8.85 0.23
C ASN A 34 -8.03 -9.78 0.51
N TRP A 35 -7.14 -10.00 -0.45
CA TRP A 35 -5.89 -10.78 -0.28
C TRP A 35 -4.73 -10.21 -1.10
N GLY A 36 -4.63 -8.88 -1.18
CA GLY A 36 -3.43 -8.19 -1.68
C GLY A 36 -3.30 -8.00 -3.19
N MET A 37 -4.20 -8.54 -4.02
CA MET A 37 -4.23 -8.25 -5.47
C MET A 37 -5.24 -7.16 -5.82
N PHE A 38 -4.99 -6.50 -6.93
CA PHE A 38 -5.97 -5.71 -7.66
C PHE A 38 -5.78 -5.92 -9.16
N ALA A 39 -6.76 -5.48 -9.94
CA ALA A 39 -6.77 -5.62 -11.39
C ALA A 39 -6.65 -7.07 -11.92
N HIS A 40 -7.00 -8.06 -11.09
CA HIS A 40 -7.08 -9.47 -11.46
C HIS A 40 -8.46 -10.04 -11.07
N ASN A 41 -9.03 -10.89 -11.92
CA ASN A 41 -10.34 -11.48 -11.68
C ASN A 41 -10.40 -12.95 -12.13
N GLU A 42 -10.13 -13.86 -11.19
CA GLU A 42 -10.29 -15.32 -11.37
C GLU A 42 -9.58 -15.85 -12.63
N GLY A 43 -8.28 -15.54 -12.79
CA GLY A 43 -7.50 -15.95 -13.93
C GLY A 43 -7.68 -15.08 -15.19
N ASN A 44 -8.40 -13.96 -15.09
CA ASN A 44 -8.60 -13.01 -16.18
C ASN A 44 -8.16 -11.60 -15.78
N PRO A 45 -7.86 -10.73 -16.76
CA PRO A 45 -7.65 -9.31 -16.54
C PRO A 45 -8.80 -8.66 -15.75
N GLY A 46 -8.44 -7.76 -14.84
CA GLY A 46 -9.37 -7.17 -13.87
C GLY A 46 -9.41 -5.65 -13.86
N ALA A 47 -8.70 -4.96 -14.75
CA ALA A 47 -8.82 -3.50 -14.90
C ALA A 47 -9.01 -3.09 -16.35
N TYR A 48 -10.04 -2.27 -16.60
CA TYR A 48 -10.35 -1.75 -17.93
C TYR A 48 -10.67 -0.26 -17.92
N TRP A 49 -10.36 0.38 -19.05
CA TRP A 49 -10.58 1.81 -19.25
C TRP A 49 -10.64 2.14 -20.76
N PRO A 50 -11.43 3.14 -21.20
CA PRO A 50 -12.39 3.90 -20.41
C PRO A 50 -13.78 3.27 -20.44
N LYS A 51 -14.40 3.09 -19.27
CA LYS A 51 -15.84 2.77 -19.18
C LYS A 51 -16.65 3.77 -20.04
N PRO A 52 -17.58 3.29 -20.90
CA PRO A 52 -18.15 1.94 -20.94
C PRO A 52 -17.36 0.89 -21.74
N LEU A 53 -16.30 1.27 -22.47
CA LEU A 53 -15.47 0.33 -23.22
C LEU A 53 -14.73 -0.59 -22.24
N ARG A 54 -14.68 -1.89 -22.57
CA ARG A 54 -14.02 -2.94 -21.80
C ARG A 54 -12.66 -3.30 -22.41
N ASN A 55 -11.79 -2.31 -22.50
CA ASN A 55 -10.40 -2.48 -22.94
C ASN A 55 -9.54 -2.70 -21.70
N PHE A 56 -9.06 -3.92 -21.51
CA PHE A 56 -8.29 -4.31 -20.34
C PHE A 56 -6.81 -3.93 -20.48
N TYR A 57 -6.18 -3.48 -19.38
CA TYR A 57 -4.81 -2.95 -19.38
C TYR A 57 -3.85 -3.69 -18.44
N ILE A 58 -4.39 -4.52 -17.55
CA ILE A 58 -3.64 -5.18 -16.49
C ILE A 58 -4.17 -6.60 -16.36
N PHE A 59 -3.29 -7.59 -16.44
CA PHE A 59 -3.60 -8.97 -16.12
C PHE A 59 -3.72 -9.18 -14.61
N GLY A 60 -2.77 -8.61 -13.87
CA GLY A 60 -2.82 -8.55 -12.41
C GLY A 60 -1.79 -7.59 -11.81
N ALA A 61 -2.04 -7.19 -10.57
CA ALA A 61 -1.12 -6.37 -9.80
C ALA A 61 -1.32 -6.61 -8.31
N GLY A 62 -0.30 -6.31 -7.51
CA GLY A 62 -0.39 -6.48 -6.07
C GLY A 62 0.79 -5.89 -5.33
N LEU A 63 0.69 -5.94 -4.01
CA LEU A 63 1.75 -5.43 -3.14
C LEU A 63 2.87 -6.45 -3.00
N TRP A 64 4.11 -5.97 -2.85
CA TRP A 64 5.26 -6.75 -2.38
C TRP A 64 5.78 -6.13 -1.08
N ILE A 65 6.12 -6.97 -0.11
CA ILE A 65 6.76 -6.59 1.15
C ILE A 65 8.01 -7.44 1.32
N GLY A 66 9.18 -6.82 1.19
CA GLY A 66 10.46 -7.47 1.44
C GLY A 66 11.05 -7.02 2.79
N CYS A 67 11.69 -7.90 3.56
CA CYS A 67 12.42 -7.53 4.77
C CYS A 67 13.64 -8.42 5.04
N ILE A 68 14.45 -8.05 6.03
CA ILE A 68 15.51 -8.92 6.56
C ILE A 68 15.16 -9.33 7.99
N GLN A 69 15.08 -10.64 8.21
CA GLN A 69 14.80 -11.22 9.52
C GLN A 69 15.74 -12.40 9.80
N ASN A 70 16.44 -12.36 10.94
CA ASN A 70 17.39 -13.39 11.36
C ASN A 70 18.48 -13.70 10.31
N ASN A 71 19.02 -12.65 9.67
CA ASN A 71 19.98 -12.73 8.55
C ASN A 71 19.44 -13.45 7.29
N ASP A 72 18.14 -13.66 7.22
CA ASP A 72 17.49 -14.16 6.02
C ASP A 72 16.69 -13.05 5.34
N THR A 73 16.61 -13.15 4.03
CA THR A 73 15.81 -12.27 3.21
C THR A 73 14.43 -12.89 3.07
N LEU A 74 13.40 -12.13 3.42
CA LEU A 74 12.02 -12.57 3.29
C LEU A 74 11.28 -11.67 2.32
N LEU A 75 10.39 -12.25 1.55
CA LEU A 75 9.39 -11.52 0.79
C LEU A 75 8.04 -12.18 0.94
N THR A 76 7.01 -11.33 1.00
CA THR A 76 5.63 -11.77 0.81
C THR A 76 4.96 -10.93 -0.26
N CYS A 77 4.15 -11.58 -1.09
CA CYS A 77 3.46 -10.95 -2.21
C CYS A 77 1.94 -11.09 -2.13
N GLY A 78 1.26 -10.01 -2.48
CA GLY A 78 -0.16 -9.99 -2.76
C GLY A 78 -0.48 -10.41 -4.19
N TYR A 79 0.49 -10.37 -5.12
CA TYR A 79 0.40 -10.85 -6.49
C TYR A 79 1.80 -11.29 -6.94
N GLU A 80 1.90 -12.51 -7.46
CA GLU A 80 3.10 -13.05 -8.09
C GLU A 80 2.84 -13.18 -9.59
N ALA A 81 3.66 -12.50 -10.41
CA ALA A 81 3.35 -12.29 -11.82
C ALA A 81 3.35 -13.56 -12.68
N ASN A 82 4.09 -14.59 -12.28
CA ASN A 82 4.18 -15.83 -13.06
C ASN A 82 2.96 -16.74 -12.84
N SER A 83 2.51 -16.81 -11.59
CA SER A 83 1.51 -17.78 -11.14
C SER A 83 0.14 -17.18 -10.83
N ALA A 84 0.05 -15.84 -10.83
CA ALA A 84 -1.08 -15.08 -10.28
C ALA A 84 -1.43 -15.49 -8.83
N ALA A 85 -0.47 -16.06 -8.09
CA ALA A 85 -0.66 -16.46 -6.71
C ALA A 85 -0.58 -15.25 -5.77
N SER A 86 -1.08 -15.45 -4.54
CA SER A 86 -0.92 -14.52 -3.43
C SER A 86 -0.65 -15.32 -2.16
N GLU A 87 0.24 -14.78 -1.33
CA GLU A 87 0.61 -15.35 -0.04
C GLU A 87 -0.17 -14.72 1.11
N MET A 88 -1.04 -13.77 0.79
CA MET A 88 -1.92 -13.10 1.73
C MET A 88 -3.20 -13.92 1.93
N VAL A 89 -3.68 -13.95 3.17
CA VAL A 89 -4.98 -14.50 3.53
C VAL A 89 -5.94 -13.39 3.94
N PRO A 90 -7.25 -13.56 3.68
CA PRO A 90 -8.26 -12.53 3.94
C PRO A 90 -8.62 -12.48 5.41
N THR A 91 -7.66 -12.17 6.29
CA THR A 91 -7.88 -11.99 7.72
C THR A 91 -6.65 -11.36 8.37
N LEU A 92 -6.79 -10.84 9.58
CA LEU A 92 -5.64 -10.34 10.33
C LEU A 92 -4.81 -11.50 10.89
N CYS A 93 -3.50 -11.29 11.02
CA CYS A 93 -2.50 -12.21 11.56
C CYS A 93 -2.84 -12.74 12.97
N GLN A 94 -3.61 -12.03 13.77
CA GLN A 94 -4.06 -12.55 15.07
C GLN A 94 -5.19 -13.61 14.96
N TYR A 95 -5.87 -13.70 13.81
CA TYR A 95 -7.08 -14.51 13.63
C TYR A 95 -6.92 -15.68 12.65
N TRP A 96 -5.84 -15.77 11.89
CA TRP A 96 -5.68 -16.77 10.82
C TRP A 96 -5.90 -18.22 11.25
N ARG A 97 -5.53 -18.60 12.48
CA ARG A 97 -5.74 -19.96 13.01
C ARG A 97 -7.22 -20.32 13.20
N GLY A 98 -8.11 -19.33 13.21
CA GLY A 98 -9.56 -19.53 13.19
C GLY A 98 -10.11 -19.90 11.82
N GLY A 99 -9.27 -19.90 10.77
CA GLY A 99 -9.67 -20.06 9.38
C GLY A 99 -10.17 -18.75 8.76
N TYR A 100 -10.68 -18.84 7.53
CA TYR A 100 -11.01 -17.70 6.66
C TYR A 100 -12.51 -17.57 6.41
N THR A 101 -13.33 -18.02 7.35
CA THR A 101 -14.79 -18.15 7.18
C THR A 101 -15.58 -17.12 7.97
N ASP A 102 -14.90 -16.20 8.67
CA ASP A 102 -15.56 -15.10 9.39
C ASP A 102 -16.14 -14.11 8.39
N SER A 103 -17.46 -13.97 8.37
CA SER A 103 -18.21 -13.04 7.51
C SER A 103 -17.79 -11.57 7.62
N LEU A 104 -17.03 -11.21 8.66
CA LEU A 104 -16.48 -9.87 8.80
C LEU A 104 -15.24 -9.65 7.93
N ASP A 105 -14.51 -10.69 7.55
CA ASP A 105 -13.29 -10.61 6.76
C ASP A 105 -13.58 -10.53 5.26
N ARG A 106 -14.11 -9.39 4.83
CA ARG A 106 -14.53 -9.12 3.45
C ARG A 106 -14.29 -7.66 3.08
N ILE A 107 -14.58 -7.28 1.85
CA ILE A 107 -14.47 -5.89 1.42
C ILE A 107 -15.73 -5.13 1.86
N TYR A 108 -15.52 -4.00 2.53
CA TYR A 108 -16.57 -3.04 2.90
C TYR A 108 -16.61 -1.91 1.88
N VAL A 109 -17.82 -1.46 1.53
CA VAL A 109 -18.06 -0.52 0.43
C VAL A 109 -18.90 0.68 0.89
N TYR A 110 -18.41 1.89 0.61
CA TYR A 110 -19.21 3.10 0.68
C TYR A 110 -19.60 3.60 -0.72
N PRO A 111 -20.83 4.11 -0.93
CA PRO A 111 -22.01 3.92 -0.09
C PRO A 111 -22.42 2.45 -0.04
N GLY A 112 -22.93 2.03 1.12
CA GLY A 112 -23.25 0.64 1.39
C GLY A 112 -23.05 0.31 2.87
N ASP A 113 -22.25 -0.71 3.13
CA ASP A 113 -22.01 -1.32 4.44
C ASP A 113 -20.85 -0.66 5.21
N TRP A 114 -20.79 0.67 5.16
CA TRP A 114 -19.76 1.49 5.81
C TRP A 114 -20.28 2.13 7.11
N PRO A 115 -19.46 2.30 8.17
CA PRO A 115 -18.05 1.93 8.27
C PRO A 115 -17.83 0.44 8.63
N PRO A 116 -16.64 -0.12 8.32
CA PRO A 116 -16.25 -1.43 8.79
C PRO A 116 -16.25 -1.52 10.34
N PRO A 117 -16.55 -2.70 10.92
CA PRO A 117 -16.66 -2.86 12.36
C PRO A 117 -15.28 -2.76 13.04
N ARG A 118 -15.08 -1.68 13.81
CA ARG A 118 -13.81 -1.43 14.53
C ARG A 118 -13.46 -2.45 15.60
N SER A 119 -14.42 -3.25 16.06
CA SER A 119 -14.17 -4.39 16.94
C SER A 119 -13.36 -5.49 16.25
N ARG A 120 -13.50 -5.62 14.92
CA ARG A 120 -12.73 -6.55 14.08
C ARG A 120 -11.49 -5.88 13.49
N PHE A 121 -11.65 -4.65 13.03
CA PHE A 121 -10.61 -3.88 12.35
C PHE A 121 -10.36 -2.55 13.09
N PRO A 122 -9.51 -2.53 14.13
CA PRO A 122 -9.28 -1.32 14.94
C PRO A 122 -8.81 -0.10 14.13
N MET A 123 -8.13 -0.35 13.00
CA MET A 123 -7.63 0.63 12.04
C MET A 123 -8.68 1.14 11.04
N ALA A 124 -9.87 0.56 11.00
CA ALA A 124 -10.86 0.88 9.97
C ALA A 124 -11.24 2.38 9.96
N PRO A 125 -11.35 2.98 8.76
CA PRO A 125 -11.84 4.34 8.61
C PRO A 125 -13.30 4.46 9.07
N THR A 126 -13.63 5.58 9.69
CA THR A 126 -14.98 5.83 10.24
C THR A 126 -15.86 6.66 9.32
N SER A 127 -15.26 7.44 8.42
CA SER A 127 -15.96 8.32 7.49
C SER A 127 -15.38 8.10 6.10
N PRO A 128 -16.24 8.03 5.07
CA PRO A 128 -15.79 7.96 3.69
C PRO A 128 -15.25 9.32 3.22
N LEU A 129 -14.37 9.31 2.23
CA LEU A 129 -13.71 10.50 1.67
C LEU A 129 -14.00 10.72 0.18
N SER A 130 -14.52 9.72 -0.55
CA SER A 130 -14.84 9.84 -1.97
C SER A 130 -16.24 9.31 -2.31
N GLU A 131 -16.65 9.41 -3.57
CA GLU A 131 -17.92 8.88 -4.07
C GLU A 131 -18.00 7.35 -3.98
N ARG A 132 -16.85 6.65 -3.92
CA ARG A 132 -16.77 5.21 -3.69
C ARG A 132 -15.49 4.88 -2.92
N ASP A 133 -15.66 4.38 -1.69
CA ASP A 133 -14.53 3.92 -0.87
C ASP A 133 -14.65 2.41 -0.64
N PHE A 134 -13.54 1.69 -0.78
CA PHE A 134 -13.41 0.30 -0.34
C PHE A 134 -12.46 0.20 0.84
N PHE A 135 -12.71 -0.74 1.75
CA PHE A 135 -11.80 -1.11 2.83
C PHE A 135 -11.72 -2.63 3.00
N ALA A 136 -10.51 -3.14 3.14
CA ALA A 136 -10.23 -4.54 3.47
C ALA A 136 -8.97 -4.68 4.32
N CYS A 137 -8.87 -5.78 5.06
CA CYS A 137 -7.67 -6.18 5.77
C CYS A 137 -7.28 -7.62 5.41
N PHE A 138 -5.98 -7.87 5.37
CA PHE A 138 -5.37 -9.16 5.07
C PHE A 138 -3.96 -9.23 5.64
N GLY A 139 -3.38 -10.42 5.71
CA GLY A 139 -2.03 -10.61 6.22
C GLY A 139 -1.41 -11.90 5.71
N ASP A 140 -0.12 -12.10 5.95
CA ASP A 140 0.66 -13.20 5.36
C ASP A 140 0.88 -14.39 6.32
N SER A 141 0.08 -14.51 7.38
CA SER A 141 0.40 -15.38 8.52
C SER A 141 0.29 -16.89 8.30
N ASP A 142 -0.38 -17.36 7.25
CA ASP A 142 -0.56 -18.80 7.02
C ASP A 142 0.55 -19.35 6.12
N PRO A 143 1.48 -20.17 6.65
CA PRO A 143 2.58 -20.74 5.87
C PRO A 143 2.13 -21.68 4.74
N THR A 144 0.86 -22.12 4.70
CA THR A 144 0.36 -22.97 3.61
C THR A 144 0.13 -22.22 2.29
N PHE A 145 0.05 -20.88 2.34
CA PHE A 145 -0.06 -20.02 1.16
C PHE A 145 1.29 -19.54 0.63
N HIS A 146 2.38 -19.84 1.34
CA HIS A 146 3.73 -19.46 0.96
C HIS A 146 4.35 -20.55 0.08
N PHE A 147 5.18 -20.14 -0.88
CA PHE A 147 5.94 -21.05 -1.73
C PHE A 147 6.87 -21.96 -0.89
N PRO A 148 6.68 -23.29 -0.95
CA PRO A 148 7.44 -24.23 -0.12
C PRO A 148 8.95 -24.15 -0.37
N ASN A 149 9.73 -24.04 0.72
CA ASN A 149 11.20 -23.94 0.74
C ASN A 149 11.78 -22.63 0.19
N ASP A 150 10.96 -21.60 0.01
CA ASP A 150 11.40 -20.28 -0.44
C ASP A 150 10.91 -19.22 0.55
N THR A 151 9.64 -18.84 0.43
CA THR A 151 8.98 -17.81 1.22
C THR A 151 8.46 -18.34 2.55
N ARG A 152 8.26 -17.45 3.53
CA ARG A 152 7.58 -17.77 4.79
C ARG A 152 6.96 -16.51 5.40
N PRO A 153 5.95 -16.67 6.30
CA PRO A 153 5.29 -15.54 6.94
C PRO A 153 6.27 -14.59 7.64
N ILE A 154 6.18 -13.32 7.28
CA ILE A 154 6.75 -12.16 8.01
C ILE A 154 5.87 -11.86 9.23
N GLY A 155 4.56 -12.11 9.14
CA GLY A 155 3.59 -11.81 10.18
C GLY A 155 3.13 -10.35 10.15
N ILE A 156 2.88 -9.82 8.96
CA ILE A 156 2.50 -8.43 8.72
C ILE A 156 1.02 -8.32 8.37
N ASP A 157 0.33 -7.40 9.05
CA ASP A 157 -1.05 -7.07 8.74
C ASP A 157 -1.10 -5.90 7.78
N VAL A 158 -1.99 -5.95 6.81
CA VAL A 158 -2.21 -4.89 5.80
C VAL A 158 -3.66 -4.45 5.83
N ALA A 159 -3.89 -3.15 5.91
CA ALA A 159 -5.18 -2.55 5.58
C ALA A 159 -5.08 -1.78 4.26
N LEU A 160 -5.97 -2.09 3.33
CA LEU A 160 -6.11 -1.41 2.06
C LEU A 160 -7.37 -0.56 2.09
N THR A 161 -7.23 0.75 1.85
CA THR A 161 -8.36 1.63 1.52
C THR A 161 -8.23 2.12 0.09
N VAL A 162 -9.28 1.98 -0.71
CA VAL A 162 -9.31 2.45 -2.11
C VAL A 162 -10.30 3.60 -2.22
N TYR A 163 -9.89 4.72 -2.81
CA TYR A 163 -10.74 5.89 -3.03
C TYR A 163 -10.90 6.15 -4.52
N ALA A 164 -12.13 6.41 -4.95
CA ALA A 164 -12.42 6.77 -6.33
C ALA A 164 -13.39 7.94 -6.39
N PHE A 165 -12.92 9.01 -7.06
CA PHE A 165 -13.72 10.18 -7.38
C PHE A 165 -14.22 10.08 -8.83
N ASN A 166 -15.32 10.77 -9.16
CA ASN A 166 -15.91 10.70 -10.50
C ASN A 166 -16.10 12.05 -11.21
N ASP A 167 -15.62 13.15 -10.59
CA ASP A 167 -15.63 14.46 -11.23
C ASP A 167 -14.60 14.54 -12.38
N SER A 168 -14.73 15.57 -13.22
CA SER A 168 -14.04 15.64 -14.51
C SER A 168 -12.51 15.58 -14.43
N ILE A 169 -11.91 16.01 -13.31
CA ILE A 169 -10.45 15.99 -13.12
C ILE A 169 -9.94 14.70 -12.44
N ALA A 170 -10.84 13.85 -11.93
CA ALA A 170 -10.48 12.66 -11.14
C ALA A 170 -11.12 11.36 -11.63
N ARG A 171 -11.76 11.40 -12.81
CA ARG A 171 -12.51 10.26 -13.36
C ARG A 171 -11.65 9.15 -13.97
N ASP A 172 -10.34 9.37 -14.11
CA ASP A 172 -9.42 8.49 -14.84
C ASP A 172 -8.33 7.87 -13.93
N PHE A 173 -8.49 7.96 -12.61
CA PHE A 173 -7.61 7.31 -11.64
C PHE A 173 -8.33 6.92 -10.35
N ILE A 174 -7.74 5.98 -9.62
CA ILE A 174 -8.14 5.59 -8.25
C ILE A 174 -6.93 5.70 -7.32
N PHE A 175 -7.17 5.91 -6.03
CA PHE A 175 -6.10 5.96 -5.02
C PHE A 175 -6.08 4.69 -4.18
N LEU A 176 -4.90 4.14 -3.97
CA LEU A 176 -4.64 3.00 -3.10
C LEU A 176 -3.88 3.50 -1.87
N LYS A 177 -4.48 3.36 -0.68
CA LYS A 177 -3.83 3.61 0.61
C LYS A 177 -3.55 2.27 1.27
N TYR A 178 -2.28 1.93 1.41
CA TYR A 178 -1.82 0.77 2.18
C TYR A 178 -1.35 1.21 3.55
N GLU A 179 -1.77 0.47 4.58
CA GLU A 179 -1.30 0.58 5.95
C GLU A 179 -0.76 -0.77 6.38
N LEU A 180 0.56 -0.85 6.60
CA LEU A 180 1.24 -2.04 7.10
C LEU A 180 1.31 -1.94 8.62
N PHE A 181 1.05 -3.03 9.33
CA PHE A 181 1.07 -3.11 10.79
C PHE A 181 1.95 -4.26 11.26
N ASN A 182 2.84 -3.98 12.21
CA ASN A 182 3.59 -4.99 12.93
C ASN A 182 2.97 -5.19 14.33
N PHE A 183 2.20 -6.26 14.51
CA PHE A 183 1.70 -6.69 15.82
C PHE A 183 2.54 -7.82 16.43
N ASN A 184 3.70 -8.14 15.86
CA ASN A 184 4.65 -9.04 16.47
C ASN A 184 5.29 -8.40 17.71
N SER A 185 5.86 -9.23 18.57
CA SER A 185 6.62 -8.78 19.76
C SER A 185 8.04 -8.31 19.44
N TYR A 186 8.45 -8.35 18.17
CA TYR A 186 9.79 -8.01 17.68
C TYR A 186 9.72 -7.05 16.49
N PRO A 187 10.77 -6.25 16.22
CA PRO A 187 10.83 -5.38 15.06
C PRO A 187 11.02 -6.19 13.76
N ILE A 188 10.40 -5.71 12.68
CA ILE A 188 10.68 -6.17 11.31
C ILE A 188 11.58 -5.10 10.69
N ASN A 189 12.78 -5.50 10.26
CA ASN A 189 13.82 -4.56 9.85
C ASN A 189 14.06 -4.58 8.34
N HIS A 190 14.61 -3.49 7.82
CA HIS A 190 14.97 -3.34 6.41
C HIS A 190 13.80 -3.63 5.45
N ILE A 191 12.62 -3.12 5.80
CA ILE A 191 11.42 -3.31 5.00
C ILE A 191 11.48 -2.45 3.75
N TYR A 192 11.17 -3.06 2.62
CA TYR A 192 10.76 -2.37 1.40
C TYR A 192 9.31 -2.69 1.11
N PHE A 193 8.54 -1.69 0.70
CA PHE A 193 7.17 -1.84 0.23
C PHE A 193 7.09 -1.41 -1.23
N GLY A 194 6.38 -2.17 -2.05
CA GLY A 194 6.19 -1.81 -3.45
C GLY A 194 4.92 -2.38 -4.05
N ILE A 195 4.64 -1.92 -5.27
CA ILE A 195 3.58 -2.46 -6.13
C ILE A 195 4.26 -3.10 -7.33
N GLN A 196 3.94 -4.38 -7.55
CA GLN A 196 4.25 -5.08 -8.78
C GLN A 196 3.01 -5.10 -9.68
N LEU A 197 3.21 -4.85 -10.97
CA LEU A 197 2.17 -4.83 -11.98
C LEU A 197 2.60 -5.66 -13.18
N ASP A 198 1.65 -6.43 -13.70
CA ASP A 198 1.75 -7.28 -14.89
C ASP A 198 0.77 -6.75 -15.93
N GLY A 199 1.33 -6.11 -16.95
CA GLY A 199 0.57 -5.39 -17.96
C GLY A 199 0.13 -6.33 -19.07
N ASP A 200 -1.12 -6.13 -19.50
CA ASP A 200 -1.69 -6.74 -20.68
C ASP A 200 -2.52 -5.63 -21.36
N VAL A 201 -1.90 -4.75 -22.15
CA VAL A 201 -2.64 -3.68 -22.86
C VAL A 201 -3.21 -4.23 -24.16
N GLY A 202 -4.13 -5.18 -24.03
CA GLY A 202 -4.66 -5.91 -25.18
C GLY A 202 -3.79 -7.13 -25.51
N ASP A 203 -3.01 -7.10 -26.59
CA ASP A 203 -2.02 -8.14 -26.88
C ASP A 203 -0.80 -7.95 -25.97
N TYR A 204 -0.65 -8.82 -24.97
CA TYR A 204 0.46 -8.74 -24.03
C TYR A 204 1.83 -8.81 -24.74
N SER A 205 1.92 -9.37 -25.95
CA SER A 205 3.20 -9.60 -26.63
C SER A 205 3.82 -8.35 -27.25
N ASP A 206 3.06 -7.27 -27.38
CA ASP A 206 3.54 -5.98 -27.87
C ASP A 206 3.41 -4.81 -26.88
N ASP A 207 3.39 -5.14 -25.59
CA ASP A 207 3.48 -4.13 -24.53
C ASP A 207 4.89 -3.52 -24.42
N MET A 208 4.89 -2.25 -24.01
CA MET A 208 6.06 -1.48 -23.62
C MET A 208 5.83 -0.84 -22.26
N ALA A 209 6.91 -0.65 -21.51
CA ALA A 209 6.88 0.01 -20.22
C ALA A 209 7.76 1.26 -20.19
N GLY A 210 7.54 2.12 -19.20
CA GLY A 210 8.32 3.33 -19.02
C GLY A 210 8.23 3.92 -17.63
N PHE A 211 9.11 4.88 -17.36
CA PHE A 211 9.22 5.51 -16.07
C PHE A 211 9.45 7.02 -16.12
N ILE A 212 8.53 7.78 -15.55
CA ILE A 212 8.70 9.21 -15.29
C ILE A 212 9.28 9.39 -13.89
N ARG A 213 10.61 9.38 -13.78
CA ARG A 213 11.31 9.56 -12.49
C ARG A 213 11.09 10.94 -11.88
N ASN A 214 11.45 11.98 -12.61
CA ASN A 214 11.32 13.39 -12.21
C ASN A 214 11.52 14.26 -13.45
N LYS A 215 10.44 14.60 -14.16
CA LYS A 215 10.48 15.33 -15.42
C LYS A 215 9.60 16.57 -15.36
N LEU A 216 10.07 17.64 -15.99
CA LEU A 216 9.28 18.84 -16.25
C LEU A 216 8.62 18.70 -17.62
N PHE A 217 7.33 19.02 -17.69
CA PHE A 217 6.56 19.06 -18.92
C PHE A 217 6.10 20.49 -19.16
N LEU A 218 6.27 20.95 -20.39
CA LEU A 218 5.76 22.24 -20.87
C LEU A 218 4.44 21.96 -21.58
N ILE A 219 3.33 22.45 -21.01
CA ILE A 219 1.99 22.22 -21.53
C ILE A 219 1.32 23.59 -21.72
N GLY A 220 1.29 24.06 -22.96
CA GLY A 220 0.92 25.44 -23.26
C GLY A 220 1.84 26.42 -22.53
N PRO A 221 1.31 27.39 -21.74
CA PRO A 221 2.12 28.32 -20.95
C PRO A 221 2.60 27.73 -19.60
N ASP A 222 2.08 26.58 -19.19
CA ASP A 222 2.33 26.02 -17.87
C ASP A 222 3.51 25.06 -17.86
N THR A 223 4.20 25.01 -16.73
CA THR A 223 5.22 24.00 -16.45
C THR A 223 4.75 23.12 -15.29
N ILE A 224 4.56 21.83 -15.55
CA ILE A 224 4.22 20.85 -14.51
C ILE A 224 5.41 19.93 -14.25
N ARG A 225 5.53 19.44 -13.01
CA ARG A 225 6.54 18.45 -12.61
C ARG A 225 5.85 17.15 -12.25
N VAL A 226 6.32 16.06 -12.85
CA VAL A 226 5.78 14.71 -12.64
C VAL A 226 6.92 13.81 -12.18
N LYS A 227 6.67 12.99 -11.16
CA LYS A 227 7.64 12.09 -10.53
C LYS A 227 7.08 10.68 -10.33
N ASN A 228 7.95 9.70 -10.08
CA ASN A 228 7.62 8.37 -9.55
C ASN A 228 6.42 7.68 -10.22
N THR A 229 6.33 7.74 -11.55
CA THR A 229 5.21 7.18 -12.32
C THR A 229 5.74 6.12 -13.27
N GLY A 230 5.54 4.85 -12.92
CA GLY A 230 5.74 3.72 -13.83
C GLY A 230 4.48 3.49 -14.65
N PHE A 231 4.63 3.13 -15.92
CA PHE A 231 3.50 2.96 -16.82
C PHE A 231 3.75 1.88 -17.88
N ILE A 232 2.68 1.28 -18.37
CA ILE A 232 2.65 0.33 -19.49
C ILE A 232 1.69 0.86 -20.56
N TYR A 233 2.03 0.61 -21.82
CA TYR A 233 1.30 1.02 -23.01
C TYR A 233 1.60 0.05 -24.16
N ASP A 234 0.71 -0.01 -25.14
CA ASP A 234 0.91 -0.78 -26.37
C ASP A 234 1.94 -0.09 -27.31
N TYR A 235 2.89 -0.86 -27.83
CA TYR A 235 4.00 -0.41 -28.66
C TYR A 235 3.57 0.36 -29.92
N ASP A 236 2.55 -0.12 -30.64
CA ASP A 236 2.23 0.40 -31.98
C ASP A 236 0.94 1.26 -32.02
N GLY A 237 0.21 1.32 -30.90
CA GLY A 237 -1.02 2.07 -30.73
C GLY A 237 -2.23 1.41 -31.41
N ARG A 238 -2.22 0.10 -31.62
CA ARG A 238 -3.27 -0.65 -32.33
C ARG A 238 -3.56 -2.00 -31.70
N GLU A 239 -4.76 -2.08 -31.19
CA GLU A 239 -5.31 -3.31 -30.65
C GLU A 239 -6.47 -3.85 -31.51
N PRO A 240 -6.38 -5.09 -32.02
CA PRO A 240 -7.48 -5.72 -32.71
C PRO A 240 -8.63 -6.03 -31.74
N PRO A 241 -9.91 -5.87 -32.15
CA PRO A 241 -11.03 -6.23 -31.28
C PRO A 241 -10.97 -7.71 -30.86
N SER A 242 -11.13 -7.96 -29.56
CA SER A 242 -11.08 -9.26 -28.92
C SER A 242 -12.13 -9.35 -27.80
N GLU A 243 -12.11 -10.44 -27.01
CA GLU A 243 -12.97 -10.53 -25.82
C GLU A 243 -12.52 -9.60 -24.67
N PHE A 244 -11.25 -9.15 -24.70
CA PHE A 244 -10.63 -8.25 -23.72
C PHE A 244 -10.36 -6.85 -24.28
N TRP A 245 -10.72 -6.59 -25.53
CA TRP A 245 -10.48 -5.30 -26.15
C TRP A 245 -11.59 -4.90 -27.14
N GLU A 246 -12.24 -3.75 -26.88
CA GLU A 246 -13.15 -3.11 -27.82
C GLU A 246 -12.40 -2.08 -28.70
N SER A 247 -12.92 -1.85 -29.92
CA SER A 247 -12.27 -0.96 -30.89
C SER A 247 -11.98 0.44 -30.32
N GLY A 248 -10.74 0.88 -30.47
CA GLY A 248 -10.27 2.18 -30.00
C GLY A 248 -8.76 2.29 -30.06
N THR A 249 -8.22 3.47 -29.78
CA THR A 249 -6.77 3.67 -29.63
C THR A 249 -6.37 3.32 -28.19
N PRO A 250 -5.39 2.42 -28.00
CA PRO A 250 -4.81 2.13 -26.69
C PRO A 250 -4.29 3.38 -25.99
N GLY A 251 -4.50 3.42 -24.68
CA GLY A 251 -3.93 4.40 -23.77
C GLY A 251 -2.70 3.86 -23.06
N ALA A 252 -2.48 4.36 -21.85
CA ALA A 252 -1.52 3.81 -20.91
C ALA A 252 -2.17 3.61 -19.54
N ILE A 253 -1.67 2.61 -18.80
CA ILE A 253 -1.97 2.41 -17.39
C ILE A 253 -0.70 2.66 -16.57
N ALA A 254 -0.84 3.34 -15.44
CA ALA A 254 0.29 3.78 -14.65
C ALA A 254 0.07 3.63 -13.15
N VAL A 255 1.14 3.31 -12.43
CA VAL A 255 1.19 3.36 -10.98
C VAL A 255 2.11 4.50 -10.58
N ARG A 256 1.57 5.45 -9.81
CA ARG A 256 2.30 6.58 -9.27
C ARG A 256 2.42 6.47 -7.76
N PHE A 257 3.64 6.50 -7.24
CA PHE A 257 3.88 6.72 -5.81
C PHE A 257 3.62 8.17 -5.43
N LEU A 258 2.75 8.41 -4.45
CA LEU A 258 2.31 9.75 -4.03
C LEU A 258 2.96 10.21 -2.73
N ALA A 259 2.96 9.34 -1.72
CA ALA A 259 3.47 9.64 -0.39
C ALA A 259 3.67 8.38 0.45
N SER A 260 4.52 8.49 1.45
CA SER A 260 4.65 7.52 2.54
C SER A 260 4.82 8.25 3.88
N SER A 261 4.47 7.58 4.98
CA SER A 261 4.77 8.06 6.33
C SER A 261 6.21 7.79 6.79
N VAL A 262 6.93 6.93 6.06
CA VAL A 262 8.28 6.46 6.43
C VAL A 262 9.35 6.84 5.41
N GLN A 263 8.96 7.18 4.18
CA GLN A 263 9.86 7.55 3.09
C GLN A 263 9.39 8.79 2.35
N GLU A 264 10.32 9.56 1.78
CA GLU A 264 10.00 10.75 0.97
C GLU A 264 9.84 10.45 -0.52
N GLU A 265 10.56 9.46 -1.03
CA GLU A 265 10.62 9.09 -2.45
C GLU A 265 10.67 7.56 -2.60
N ILE A 266 10.57 7.07 -3.82
CA ILE A 266 10.80 5.65 -4.12
C ILE A 266 12.31 5.33 -4.09
N SER A 267 12.63 4.10 -3.75
CA SER A 267 14.00 3.58 -3.74
C SER A 267 14.35 2.83 -5.01
N ALA A 268 13.39 2.12 -5.62
CA ALA A 268 13.66 1.33 -6.82
C ALA A 268 12.51 1.37 -7.81
N PHE A 269 12.86 1.26 -9.09
CA PHE A 269 11.95 0.98 -10.20
C PHE A 269 12.60 -0.03 -11.14
N HIS A 270 11.92 -1.15 -11.39
CA HIS A 270 12.41 -2.20 -12.30
C HIS A 270 11.39 -2.52 -13.38
N LEU A 271 11.90 -2.84 -14.56
CA LEU A 271 11.16 -3.35 -15.71
C LEU A 271 11.70 -4.74 -16.07
N TRP A 272 10.84 -5.70 -16.37
CA TRP A 272 11.25 -7.01 -16.85
C TRP A 272 10.16 -7.64 -17.72
N THR A 273 10.49 -8.76 -18.37
CA THR A 273 9.55 -9.57 -19.15
C THR A 273 9.28 -10.90 -18.46
N ILE A 274 8.31 -11.67 -18.96
CA ILE A 274 7.98 -12.98 -18.38
C ILE A 274 9.12 -13.97 -18.26
N GLU A 275 10.06 -13.91 -19.19
CA GLU A 275 11.25 -14.76 -19.19
C GLU A 275 12.20 -14.46 -18.01
N ASP A 276 12.13 -13.25 -17.46
CA ASP A 276 13.04 -12.71 -16.45
C ASP A 276 12.38 -12.59 -15.06
N ASP A 277 11.25 -13.26 -14.83
CA ASP A 277 10.58 -13.24 -13.53
C ASP A 277 11.50 -13.65 -12.38
N PRO A 278 11.54 -12.88 -11.28
CA PRO A 278 12.30 -13.25 -10.10
C PRO A 278 11.64 -14.43 -9.36
N ILE A 279 12.38 -15.53 -9.25
CA ILE A 279 11.84 -16.82 -8.82
C ILE A 279 11.89 -17.10 -7.31
N ASN A 280 12.55 -16.25 -6.51
CA ASN A 280 12.75 -16.51 -5.08
C ASN A 280 12.88 -15.24 -4.22
N ASP A 281 12.76 -15.40 -2.90
CA ASP A 281 12.83 -14.31 -1.92
C ASP A 281 14.08 -13.41 -2.07
N PRO A 282 15.31 -13.96 -2.14
CA PRO A 282 16.50 -13.14 -2.33
C PRO A 282 16.46 -12.28 -3.60
N SER A 283 16.05 -12.85 -4.75
CA SER A 283 15.98 -12.13 -6.02
C SER A 283 14.93 -11.02 -5.99
N ARG A 284 13.73 -11.32 -5.47
CA ARG A 284 12.62 -10.35 -5.38
C ARG A 284 12.95 -9.22 -4.41
N TYR A 285 13.51 -9.53 -3.24
CA TYR A 285 13.96 -8.51 -2.30
C TYR A 285 15.10 -7.67 -2.86
N GLN A 286 16.07 -8.28 -3.56
CA GLN A 286 17.17 -7.54 -4.19
C GLN A 286 16.64 -6.52 -5.21
N MET A 287 15.60 -6.85 -5.98
CA MET A 287 14.95 -5.89 -6.87
C MET A 287 14.38 -4.70 -6.07
N MET A 288 13.64 -4.95 -4.99
CA MET A 288 13.11 -3.87 -4.14
C MET A 288 14.20 -3.00 -3.51
N ALA A 289 15.33 -3.61 -3.13
CA ALA A 289 16.44 -3.01 -2.40
C ALA A 289 17.56 -2.43 -3.27
N SER A 290 17.47 -2.53 -4.60
CA SER A 290 18.58 -2.28 -5.52
C SER A 290 19.07 -0.83 -5.57
N ASN A 291 18.20 0.12 -5.22
CA ASN A 291 18.40 1.55 -5.45
C ASN A 291 18.63 1.91 -6.95
N THR A 292 18.04 1.14 -7.86
CA THR A 292 18.13 1.33 -9.32
C THR A 292 16.80 1.78 -9.91
N PHE A 293 16.87 2.47 -11.03
CA PHE A 293 15.71 2.97 -11.75
C PHE A 293 15.89 2.68 -13.23
N ASP A 294 15.17 1.68 -13.71
CA ASP A 294 15.15 1.36 -15.12
C ASP A 294 14.48 2.50 -15.89
N SER A 295 15.04 2.81 -17.05
CA SER A 295 14.65 4.01 -17.82
C SER A 295 14.55 3.78 -19.32
N ILE A 296 14.89 2.58 -19.78
CA ILE A 296 14.86 2.20 -21.19
C ILE A 296 14.15 0.85 -21.25
N ASP A 297 13.10 0.80 -22.05
CA ASP A 297 12.52 -0.43 -22.55
C ASP A 297 12.79 -0.49 -24.05
N GLU A 298 13.44 -1.57 -24.50
CA GLU A 298 14.02 -1.63 -25.85
C GLU A 298 13.13 -2.35 -26.85
N LEU A 299 12.34 -3.33 -26.41
CA LEU A 299 11.61 -4.25 -27.27
C LEU A 299 10.21 -4.54 -26.72
N PRO A 300 9.18 -4.66 -27.58
CA PRO A 300 7.86 -5.14 -27.18
C PRO A 300 7.94 -6.55 -26.59
N ALA A 301 7.19 -6.80 -25.52
CA ALA A 301 7.05 -8.11 -24.87
C ALA A 301 5.92 -8.07 -23.82
N ASP A 302 5.64 -9.19 -23.17
CA ASP A 302 4.85 -9.25 -21.93
C ASP A 302 5.58 -8.46 -20.82
N LYS A 303 5.08 -7.26 -20.48
CA LYS A 303 5.80 -6.29 -19.63
C LYS A 303 5.32 -6.28 -18.20
N ARG A 304 6.31 -6.19 -17.31
CA ARG A 304 6.12 -6.07 -15.87
C ARG A 304 6.92 -4.93 -15.32
N PHE A 305 6.42 -4.37 -14.22
CA PHE A 305 7.22 -3.45 -13.44
C PHE A 305 6.98 -3.56 -11.94
N LEU A 306 7.97 -3.07 -11.19
CA LEU A 306 7.94 -2.90 -9.74
C LEU A 306 8.28 -1.46 -9.42
N ILE A 307 7.49 -0.84 -8.54
CA ILE A 307 7.83 0.45 -7.91
C ILE A 307 7.91 0.27 -6.39
N ALA A 308 9.10 0.42 -5.82
CA ALA A 308 9.37 0.12 -4.41
C ALA A 308 9.96 1.31 -3.64
N SER A 309 9.72 1.35 -2.33
CA SER A 309 10.22 2.37 -1.41
C SER A 309 10.69 1.73 -0.10
N GLY A 310 11.89 2.08 0.34
CA GLY A 310 12.56 1.58 1.55
C GLY A 310 14.05 1.95 1.57
N PRO A 311 14.85 1.43 2.53
CA PRO A 311 14.42 0.58 3.63
C PRO A 311 13.84 1.39 4.80
N PHE A 312 12.94 0.79 5.56
CA PHE A 312 12.50 1.31 6.87
C PHE A 312 12.30 0.17 7.87
N ASP A 313 12.30 0.48 9.16
CA ASP A 313 12.04 -0.50 10.20
C ASP A 313 10.63 -0.30 10.77
N LEU A 314 9.95 -1.40 11.06
CA LEU A 314 8.63 -1.43 11.68
C LEU A 314 8.76 -2.09 13.06
N LEU A 315 8.78 -1.27 14.11
CA LEU A 315 8.78 -1.72 15.51
C LEU A 315 7.47 -2.45 15.90
N PRO A 316 7.45 -3.21 17.00
CA PRO A 316 6.21 -3.74 17.57
C PRO A 316 5.15 -2.66 17.78
N GLU A 317 3.90 -3.01 17.51
CA GLU A 317 2.73 -2.10 17.55
C GLU A 317 2.91 -0.88 16.64
N SER A 318 3.72 -1.01 15.57
CA SER A 318 3.98 0.05 14.60
C SER A 318 3.31 -0.08 13.26
N SER A 319 3.08 1.06 12.61
CA SER A 319 2.45 1.11 11.29
C SER A 319 3.16 2.04 10.32
N ALA A 320 3.19 1.66 9.04
CA ALA A 320 3.66 2.50 7.93
C ALA A 320 2.56 2.67 6.88
N ARG A 321 2.44 3.88 6.34
CA ARG A 321 1.43 4.25 5.32
C ARG A 321 2.08 4.52 3.99
N PHE A 322 1.41 4.09 2.93
CA PHE A 322 1.81 4.32 1.55
C PHE A 322 0.60 4.68 0.70
N TYR A 323 0.77 5.65 -0.19
CA TYR A 323 -0.27 6.10 -1.12
C TYR A 323 0.22 5.98 -2.55
N TYR A 324 -0.60 5.34 -3.36
CA TYR A 324 -0.41 5.21 -4.79
C TYR A 324 -1.64 5.72 -5.53
N ALA A 325 -1.45 6.17 -6.77
CA ALA A 325 -2.54 6.32 -7.73
C ALA A 325 -2.36 5.27 -8.84
N LEU A 326 -3.43 4.56 -9.15
CA LEU A 326 -3.56 3.81 -10.40
C LEU A 326 -4.25 4.73 -11.41
N ILE A 327 -3.59 5.01 -12.52
CA ILE A 327 -3.94 6.06 -13.47
C ILE A 327 -4.09 5.44 -14.84
N ALA A 328 -5.23 5.66 -15.50
CA ALA A 328 -5.39 5.41 -16.92
C ALA A 328 -5.39 6.74 -17.68
N SER A 329 -4.83 6.76 -18.88
CA SER A 329 -4.72 7.98 -19.67
C SER A 329 -4.71 7.66 -21.16
N PRO A 330 -5.24 8.55 -22.03
CA PRO A 330 -4.81 8.56 -23.43
C PRO A 330 -3.29 8.61 -23.50
N PHE A 331 -2.72 7.98 -24.52
CA PHE A 331 -1.27 7.86 -24.65
C PHE A 331 -0.85 7.83 -26.11
N SER A 332 0.36 8.33 -26.36
CA SER A 332 1.08 8.10 -27.61
C SER A 332 2.52 7.71 -27.24
N PRO A 333 3.10 6.68 -27.88
CA PRO A 333 4.52 6.33 -27.69
C PRO A 333 5.47 7.52 -27.91
N SER A 334 5.08 8.46 -28.78
CA SER A 334 5.85 9.67 -29.08
C SER A 334 5.59 10.86 -28.15
N ASP A 335 4.49 10.83 -27.37
CA ASP A 335 4.06 11.94 -26.52
C ASP A 335 3.41 11.47 -25.21
N THR A 336 4.15 11.68 -24.12
CA THR A 336 3.74 11.29 -22.75
C THR A 336 2.97 12.40 -22.01
N THR A 337 2.60 13.48 -22.71
CA THR A 337 2.03 14.69 -22.10
C THR A 337 0.67 14.45 -21.42
N GLU A 338 -0.22 13.67 -22.04
CA GLU A 338 -1.53 13.35 -21.45
C GLU A 338 -1.40 12.55 -20.16
N LEU A 339 -0.53 11.53 -20.15
CA LEU A 339 -0.21 10.77 -18.95
C LEU A 339 0.38 11.67 -17.87
N ALA A 340 1.30 12.56 -18.24
CA ALA A 340 1.89 13.52 -17.32
C ALA A 340 0.84 14.46 -16.71
N MET A 341 -0.12 14.93 -17.49
CA MET A 341 -1.21 15.78 -17.03
C MET A 341 -2.13 15.02 -16.07
N THR A 342 -2.53 13.79 -16.41
CA THR A 342 -3.37 12.96 -15.55
C THR A 342 -2.67 12.63 -14.23
N ALA A 343 -1.39 12.29 -14.27
CA ALA A 343 -0.57 12.04 -13.09
C ALA A 343 -0.39 13.29 -12.20
N TYR A 344 -0.28 14.47 -12.81
CA TYR A 344 -0.25 15.75 -12.09
C TYR A 344 -1.58 16.00 -11.36
N TRP A 345 -2.72 15.81 -12.03
CA TRP A 345 -4.03 15.97 -11.40
C TRP A 345 -4.29 14.94 -10.31
N ALA A 346 -3.86 13.69 -10.47
CA ALA A 346 -3.91 12.68 -9.41
C ALA A 346 -3.18 13.15 -8.14
N GLU A 347 -1.98 13.72 -8.27
CA GLU A 347 -1.26 14.27 -7.11
C GLU A 347 -1.96 15.50 -6.51
N ARG A 348 -2.52 16.40 -7.33
CA ARG A 348 -3.27 17.57 -6.86
C ARG A 348 -4.50 17.15 -6.07
N VAL A 349 -5.32 16.26 -6.61
CA VAL A 349 -6.52 15.72 -5.98
C VAL A 349 -6.16 14.99 -4.70
N PHE A 350 -5.09 14.17 -4.71
CA PHE A 350 -4.57 13.54 -3.50
C PHE A 350 -4.28 14.59 -2.43
N ARG A 351 -3.47 15.61 -2.72
CA ARG A 351 -3.06 16.63 -1.74
C ARG A 351 -4.25 17.44 -1.19
N GLU A 352 -5.21 17.76 -2.05
CA GLU A 352 -6.36 18.61 -1.70
C GLU A 352 -7.49 17.85 -1.00
N ARG A 353 -7.69 16.56 -1.30
CA ARG A 353 -8.84 15.80 -0.78
C ARG A 353 -8.47 14.76 0.26
N LEU A 354 -7.33 14.09 0.11
CA LEU A 354 -6.88 13.02 1.00
C LEU A 354 -5.73 13.46 1.91
N GLY A 355 -4.84 14.30 1.41
CA GLY A 355 -3.65 14.80 2.10
C GLY A 355 -3.94 15.77 3.25
N ILE A 356 -5.17 16.29 3.37
CA ILE A 356 -5.56 17.24 4.44
C ILE A 356 -5.56 16.56 5.83
N GLU A 357 -5.87 15.27 5.92
CA GLU A 357 -5.75 14.53 7.19
C GLU A 357 -4.28 14.36 7.62
N GLU A 358 -3.37 14.19 6.66
CA GLU A 358 -1.93 14.05 6.93
C GLU A 358 -1.20 15.38 7.12
N VAL A 359 -1.59 16.46 6.45
CA VAL A 359 -1.00 17.80 6.65
C VAL A 359 -1.30 18.34 8.05
N LYS A 360 -2.42 17.93 8.68
CA LYS A 360 -2.64 18.17 10.11
C LYS A 360 -1.66 17.42 11.01
N SER A 361 -1.09 16.29 10.56
CA SER A 361 0.01 15.60 11.26
C SER A 361 1.41 16.13 10.86
N ARG A 362 1.55 16.69 9.65
CA ARG A 362 2.81 17.19 9.05
C ARG A 362 3.14 18.66 9.35
N LYS A 363 2.20 19.48 9.83
CA LYS A 363 2.44 20.87 10.26
C LYS A 363 3.14 20.98 11.63
N GLU A 364 4.18 20.19 11.85
CA GLU A 364 5.12 20.38 12.95
C GLU A 364 6.53 20.30 12.39
N GLY A 365 7.02 21.46 11.95
CA GLY A 365 8.20 21.68 11.10
C GLY A 365 9.57 21.39 11.74
N TYR A 366 9.70 20.27 12.43
CA TYR A 366 10.95 19.88 13.11
C TYR A 366 11.45 18.48 12.77
N GLY A 367 10.80 17.77 11.82
CA GLY A 367 11.15 16.39 11.48
C GLY A 367 11.05 15.45 12.68
N LEU A 368 10.11 15.75 13.59
CA LEU A 368 9.87 15.01 14.82
C LEU A 368 8.73 13.99 14.60
N SER A 369 8.97 12.74 14.97
CA SER A 369 7.96 11.67 14.96
C SER A 369 7.78 11.11 16.38
N LEU A 370 6.51 10.97 16.80
CA LEU A 370 6.13 10.36 18.08
C LEU A 370 5.29 9.13 17.79
N TYR A 371 5.81 7.95 18.12
CA TYR A 371 5.18 6.71 17.71
C TYR A 371 5.40 5.57 18.72
N PRO A 372 4.40 4.72 19.01
CA PRO A 372 2.98 4.88 18.65
C PRO A 372 2.35 6.04 19.43
N ASN A 373 1.31 6.65 18.89
CA ASN A 373 0.48 7.57 19.65
C ASN A 373 -0.98 7.45 19.17
N PRO A 374 -1.89 6.86 19.97
CA PRO A 374 -1.71 6.43 21.38
C PRO A 374 -0.72 5.27 21.59
N PHE A 375 -0.13 5.13 22.78
CA PHE A 375 0.83 4.06 23.12
C PHE A 375 0.41 3.25 24.35
N ARG A 376 0.84 1.98 24.46
CA ARG A 376 0.51 1.06 25.58
C ARG A 376 1.69 0.68 26.48
N SER A 377 2.90 0.69 25.93
CA SER A 377 4.10 0.22 26.63
C SER A 377 5.24 1.23 26.48
N ILE A 378 5.67 1.48 25.25
CA ILE A 378 6.78 2.36 24.92
C ILE A 378 6.32 3.39 23.88
N LEU A 379 6.71 4.63 24.10
CA LEU A 379 6.65 5.71 23.12
C LEU A 379 8.05 5.97 22.59
N THR A 380 8.22 5.94 21.27
CA THR A 380 9.43 6.32 20.57
C THR A 380 9.33 7.78 20.13
N ILE A 381 10.36 8.54 20.46
CA ILE A 381 10.51 9.95 20.11
C ILE A 381 11.68 10.03 19.14
N ASN A 382 11.36 10.16 17.86
CA ASN A 382 12.34 10.28 16.79
C ASN A 382 12.43 11.72 16.29
N SER A 383 13.60 12.13 15.81
CA SER A 383 13.86 13.45 15.26
C SER A 383 14.87 13.34 14.14
N SER A 384 14.65 14.08 13.04
CA SER A 384 15.61 14.19 11.92
C SER A 384 16.90 14.94 12.28
N SER A 385 17.00 15.44 13.52
CA SER A 385 18.20 16.06 14.03
C SER A 385 19.17 15.01 14.58
N HIS A 386 20.42 15.02 14.08
CA HIS A 386 21.53 14.21 14.59
C HIS A 386 22.17 14.81 15.87
N SER A 387 21.44 15.64 16.60
CA SER A 387 21.93 16.31 17.81
C SER A 387 21.12 15.89 19.03
N GLU A 388 21.72 16.00 20.22
CA GLU A 388 21.00 15.71 21.46
C GLU A 388 19.76 16.58 21.59
N ILE A 389 18.65 15.95 21.94
CA ILE A 389 17.39 16.63 22.27
C ILE A 389 17.08 16.45 23.75
N ARG A 390 16.30 17.38 24.30
CA ARG A 390 15.69 17.27 25.63
C ARG A 390 14.20 17.06 25.48
N VAL A 391 13.67 16.05 26.15
CA VAL A 391 12.26 15.69 26.20
C VAL A 391 11.78 15.82 27.64
N GLU A 392 10.86 16.74 27.90
CA GLU A 392 10.18 16.86 29.18
C GLU A 392 8.73 16.43 29.02
N ILE A 393 8.25 15.61 29.95
CA ILE A 393 6.97 14.95 29.89
C ILE A 393 6.09 15.47 31.01
N TYR A 394 4.89 15.92 30.69
CA TYR A 394 3.92 16.50 31.60
C TYR A 394 2.64 15.69 31.61
N ASN A 395 2.03 15.52 32.79
CA ASN A 395 0.69 14.95 32.89
C ASN A 395 -0.40 15.99 32.54
N ALA A 396 -1.67 15.58 32.52
CA ALA A 396 -2.80 16.46 32.21
C ALA A 396 -2.98 17.66 33.17
N SER A 397 -2.41 17.60 34.38
CA SER A 397 -2.41 18.73 35.33
C SER A 397 -1.25 19.72 35.14
N GLY A 398 -0.38 19.48 34.16
CA GLY A 398 0.81 20.30 33.90
C GLY A 398 2.01 20.00 34.80
N GLN A 399 1.96 18.95 35.61
CA GLN A 399 3.10 18.50 36.41
C GLN A 399 4.08 17.73 35.53
N MET A 400 5.37 18.09 35.59
CA MET A 400 6.44 17.36 34.93
C MET A 400 6.69 16.02 35.65
N VAL A 401 6.65 14.92 34.90
CA VAL A 401 6.79 13.55 35.41
C VAL A 401 8.10 12.87 34.99
N LYS A 402 8.71 13.31 33.89
CA LYS A 402 9.97 12.77 33.38
C LYS A 402 10.71 13.81 32.53
N SER A 403 12.03 13.81 32.57
CA SER A 403 12.93 14.55 31.69
C SER A 403 13.99 13.59 31.14
N ILE A 404 14.13 13.55 29.82
CA ILE A 404 15.07 12.67 29.12
C ILE A 404 15.94 13.53 28.22
N LYS A 405 17.25 13.40 28.32
CA LYS A 405 18.20 14.03 27.40
C LYS A 405 18.98 12.92 26.68
N GLY A 406 19.03 12.97 25.36
CA GLY A 406 19.76 11.96 24.58
C GLY A 406 19.66 12.18 23.07
N LEU A 407 20.32 11.31 22.33
CA LEU A 407 20.21 11.24 20.87
C LEU A 407 18.94 10.47 20.48
N PRO A 408 18.16 10.95 19.51
CA PRO A 408 17.07 10.20 18.91
C PRO A 408 17.57 8.88 18.26
N PRO A 409 16.76 7.80 18.24
CA PRO A 409 15.43 7.70 18.85
C PRO A 409 15.51 7.55 20.39
N ILE A 410 14.64 8.27 21.11
CA ILE A 410 14.47 8.17 22.56
C ILE A 410 13.25 7.31 22.86
N TYR A 411 13.38 6.37 23.79
CA TYR A 411 12.29 5.48 24.22
C TYR A 411 11.79 5.85 25.61
N TRP A 412 10.47 5.97 25.76
CA TRP A 412 9.83 6.21 27.04
C TRP A 412 8.77 5.17 27.35
N ASN A 413 8.93 4.47 28.47
CA ASN A 413 8.11 3.33 28.88
C ASN A 413 6.95 3.71 29.83
N ALA A 414 6.44 4.94 29.73
CA ALA A 414 5.42 5.49 30.63
C ALA A 414 5.80 5.46 32.13
N ARG A 415 7.09 5.53 32.47
CA ARG A 415 7.53 5.64 33.87
C ARG A 415 7.99 7.06 34.21
N ASP A 416 7.77 7.45 35.46
CA ASP A 416 8.28 8.69 36.02
C ASP A 416 9.79 8.63 36.33
N GLU A 417 10.33 9.69 36.94
CA GLU A 417 11.74 9.73 37.35
C GLU A 417 12.13 8.63 38.35
N ASN A 418 11.18 8.15 39.15
CA ASN A 418 11.42 7.12 40.16
C ASN A 418 11.17 5.70 39.62
N GLY A 419 10.91 5.56 38.32
CA GLY A 419 10.63 4.28 37.69
C GLY A 419 9.21 3.75 37.95
N LYS A 420 8.31 4.55 38.51
CA LYS A 420 6.91 4.16 38.73
C LYS A 420 6.11 4.31 37.44
N ILE A 421 5.31 3.30 37.10
CA ILE A 421 4.38 3.38 35.96
C ILE A 421 3.36 4.48 36.22
N LEU A 422 3.19 5.35 35.23
CA LEU A 422 2.27 6.46 35.29
C LEU A 422 0.81 6.02 35.03
N PRO A 423 -0.18 6.79 35.52
CA PRO A 423 -1.58 6.53 35.21
C PRO A 423 -1.86 6.51 33.70
N LYS A 424 -2.82 5.69 33.27
CA LYS A 424 -3.31 5.77 31.89
C LYS A 424 -3.98 7.12 31.66
N GLY A 425 -3.80 7.70 30.48
CA GLY A 425 -4.40 8.99 30.15
C GLY A 425 -3.48 9.90 29.36
N LEU A 426 -3.77 11.20 29.44
CA LEU A 426 -3.18 12.21 28.58
C LEU A 426 -1.88 12.78 29.13
N TYR A 427 -0.88 12.87 28.25
CA TYR A 427 0.41 13.49 28.54
C TYR A 427 0.81 14.48 27.43
N PHE A 428 1.71 15.39 27.78
CA PHE A 428 2.28 16.38 26.88
C PHE A 428 3.80 16.27 26.89
N LEU A 429 4.40 16.16 25.70
CA LEU A 429 5.85 16.12 25.51
C LEU A 429 6.31 17.48 25.02
N ARG A 430 7.22 18.09 25.77
CA ARG A 430 7.93 19.31 25.39
C ARG A 430 9.33 18.92 24.95
N ILE A 431 9.63 19.15 23.68
CA ILE A 431 10.88 18.69 23.07
C ILE A 431 11.68 19.91 22.64
N GLU A 432 12.91 20.00 23.13
CA GLU A 432 13.84 21.09 22.86
C GLU A 432 15.02 20.54 22.06
N SER A 433 15.26 21.14 20.90
CA SER A 433 16.35 20.82 19.97
C SER A 433 17.08 22.12 19.58
N PRO A 434 18.27 22.05 18.96
CA PRO A 434 18.94 23.24 18.44
C PRO A 434 18.13 24.03 17.40
N LYS A 435 17.16 23.38 16.73
CA LYS A 435 16.28 24.04 15.76
C LYS A 435 15.13 24.80 16.43
N GLY A 436 14.81 24.49 17.69
CA GLY A 436 13.71 25.11 18.43
C GLY A 436 13.02 24.14 19.39
N ARG A 437 11.92 24.63 19.98
CA ARG A 437 11.12 23.91 20.97
C ARG A 437 9.71 23.64 20.44
N ILE A 438 9.22 22.43 20.68
CA ILE A 438 7.91 21.95 20.25
C ILE A 438 7.16 21.28 21.40
N THR A 439 5.83 21.21 21.32
CA THR A 439 5.01 20.51 22.29
C THR A 439 3.99 19.62 21.59
N LYS A 440 3.93 18.36 22.01
CA LYS A 440 3.08 17.32 21.41
C LYS A 440 2.19 16.68 22.46
N LYS A 441 0.99 16.31 22.05
CA LYS A 441 0.02 15.58 22.87
C LYS A 441 0.16 14.09 22.62
N ILE A 442 0.20 13.28 23.68
CA ILE A 442 0.22 11.82 23.60
C ILE A 442 -0.83 11.18 24.51
N LEU A 443 -1.28 9.98 24.16
CA LEU A 443 -2.26 9.22 24.93
C LEU A 443 -1.69 7.86 25.36
N PHE A 444 -1.62 7.62 26.67
CA PHE A 444 -1.22 6.33 27.25
C PHE A 444 -2.45 5.45 27.51
N LEU A 445 -2.57 4.35 26.78
CA LEU A 445 -3.73 3.44 26.81
C LEU A 445 -3.57 2.29 27.82
N PRO A 446 -4.68 1.67 28.26
CA PRO A 446 -4.69 0.50 29.13
C PRO A 446 -3.70 -0.59 28.75
#